data_AF-A0AA44KX31-F1
#
_entry.id   AF-A0AA44KX31-F1
#
_cell.length_a   1.000
_cell.length_b   1.000
_cell.length_c   1.000
_cell.angle_alpha   90.00
_cell.angle_beta   90.00
_cell.angle_gamma   90.00
#
_symmetry.space_group_name_H-M   'P 1'
#
loop_
_entity.id
_entity.type
_entity.pdbx_description
1 polymer ?
#
loop_
_entity_poly.entity_id
_entity_poly.type
_entity_poly.pdbx_seq_one_letter_code
_entity_poly.pdbx_strand_id
1 'polypeptide(L)'
;MAKLSRSKQDEMIAEEVKKWHEIFKDISNEKREAATRLIERVAFMTITLEILEDEIKLKGPTIKYENGSQKMTVENPSQKSYNTMINRYTVACDKLFNLLPKEIAENEKQKTKRSAKDLT
;
A
#
# COMPACT_ATOMS: atom_id res chain seq x y z
N MET A 1 -5.63 12.17 -14.10
CA MET A 1 -4.28 12.69 -13.86
C MET A 1 -3.29 12.00 -14.81
N ALA A 2 -2.15 12.62 -15.11
CA ALA A 2 -1.13 11.96 -15.93
C ALA A 2 -0.55 10.75 -15.18
N LYS A 3 -0.31 9.65 -15.89
CA LYS A 3 0.30 8.43 -15.34
C LYS A 3 1.65 8.80 -14.72
N LEU A 4 1.86 8.48 -13.45
CA LEU A 4 3.12 8.73 -12.76
C LEU A 4 4.26 8.03 -13.49
N SER A 5 5.37 8.74 -13.74
CA SER A 5 6.53 8.16 -14.44
C SER A 5 7.14 7.05 -13.59
N ARG A 6 7.82 6.09 -14.25
CA ARG A 6 8.52 5.01 -13.54
C ARG A 6 9.57 5.56 -12.56
N SER A 7 10.36 6.54 -13.00
CA SER A 7 11.36 7.20 -12.14
C SER A 7 10.71 7.80 -10.89
N LYS A 8 9.53 8.44 -11.05
CA LYS A 8 8.87 9.06 -9.90
C LYS A 8 8.27 8.03 -8.94
N GLN A 9 7.77 6.91 -9.46
CA GLN A 9 7.37 5.78 -8.63
C GLN A 9 8.55 5.21 -7.86
N ASP A 10 9.69 5.00 -8.52
CA ASP A 10 10.90 4.47 -7.90
C ASP A 10 11.41 5.40 -6.78
N GLU A 11 11.35 6.73 -6.97
CA GLU A 11 11.64 7.72 -5.93
C GLU A 11 10.70 7.61 -4.72
N MET A 12 9.38 7.56 -4.94
CA MET A 12 8.39 7.45 -3.87
C MET A 12 8.54 6.13 -3.10
N ILE A 13 8.84 5.04 -3.81
CA ILE A 13 9.11 3.74 -3.19
C ILE A 13 10.37 3.81 -2.33
N ALA A 14 11.44 4.43 -2.82
CA ALA A 14 12.68 4.59 -2.05
C ALA A 14 12.48 5.44 -0.79
N GLU A 15 11.70 6.52 -0.89
CA GLU A 15 11.31 7.34 0.26
C GLU A 15 10.51 6.53 1.28
N GLU A 16 9.58 5.69 0.83
CA GLU A 16 8.78 4.83 1.69
C GLU A 16 9.63 3.73 2.36
N VAL A 17 10.56 3.12 1.63
CA VAL A 17 11.56 2.18 2.20
C VAL A 17 12.36 2.86 3.31
N LYS A 18 12.79 4.12 3.11
CA LYS A 18 13.52 4.88 4.12
C LYS A 18 12.69 5.08 5.39
N LYS A 19 11.39 5.45 5.27
CA LYS A 19 10.49 5.59 6.43
C LYS A 19 10.39 4.30 7.24
N TRP A 20 10.23 3.16 6.56
CA TRP A 20 10.20 1.86 7.23
C TRP A 20 11.51 1.51 7.92
N HIS A 21 12.65 1.79 7.29
CA HIS A 21 13.94 1.57 7.95
C HIS A 21 14.12 2.41 9.23
N GLU A 22 13.61 3.64 9.26
CA GLU A 22 13.61 4.48 10.47
C GLU A 22 12.77 3.87 11.61
N ILE A 23 11.61 3.28 11.31
CA ILE A 23 10.76 2.59 12.30
C ILE A 23 11.53 1.40 12.92
N PHE A 24 12.38 0.75 12.14
CA PHE A 24 13.12 -0.46 12.52
C PHE A 24 14.54 -0.15 13.01
N LYS A 25 14.90 1.11 13.23
CA LYS A 25 16.28 1.51 13.57
C LYS A 25 16.77 0.94 14.90
N ASP A 26 15.87 0.77 15.87
CA ASP A 26 16.18 0.41 17.27
C ASP A 26 16.05 -1.11 17.56
N ILE A 27 15.84 -1.95 16.54
CA ILE A 27 15.81 -3.42 16.71
C ILE A 27 17.16 -4.05 16.32
N SER A 28 17.37 -5.32 16.71
CA SER A 28 18.62 -6.02 16.41
C SER A 28 18.91 -6.11 14.90
N ASN A 29 20.20 -6.05 14.53
CA ASN A 29 20.64 -6.11 13.13
C ASN A 29 20.10 -7.34 12.39
N GLU A 30 20.08 -8.50 13.04
CA GLU A 30 19.50 -9.74 12.48
C GLU A 30 18.03 -9.58 12.10
N LYS A 31 17.21 -8.95 12.97
CA LYS A 31 15.80 -8.69 12.68
C LYS A 31 15.62 -7.64 11.58
N ARG A 32 16.50 -6.63 11.54
CA ARG A 32 16.49 -5.61 10.48
C ARG A 32 16.76 -6.25 9.12
N GLU A 33 17.78 -7.10 9.04
CA GLU A 33 18.14 -7.81 7.82
C GLU A 33 17.02 -8.75 7.35
N ALA A 34 16.39 -9.47 8.28
CA ALA A 34 15.21 -10.29 7.99
C ALA A 34 14.01 -9.47 7.49
N ALA A 35 13.88 -8.20 7.92
CA ALA A 35 12.80 -7.31 7.54
C ALA A 35 13.02 -6.61 6.18
N THR A 36 14.27 -6.40 5.73
CA THR A 36 14.60 -5.57 4.56
C THR A 36 13.80 -5.92 3.31
N ARG A 37 13.77 -7.20 2.91
CA ARG A 37 13.00 -7.60 1.72
C ARG A 37 11.50 -7.40 1.88
N LEU A 38 10.97 -7.53 3.09
CA LEU A 38 9.55 -7.31 3.35
C LEU A 38 9.22 -5.82 3.35
N ILE A 39 10.12 -4.98 3.86
CA ILE A 39 10.04 -3.50 3.79
C ILE A 39 9.96 -3.03 2.34
N GLU A 40 10.84 -3.51 1.46
CA GLU A 40 10.81 -3.17 0.02
C GLU A 40 9.48 -3.53 -0.63
N ARG A 41 8.90 -4.68 -0.26
CA ARG A 41 7.60 -5.12 -0.78
C ARG A 41 6.46 -4.28 -0.23
N VAL A 42 6.46 -3.95 1.06
CA VAL A 42 5.45 -3.09 1.67
C VAL A 42 5.50 -1.69 1.06
N ALA A 43 6.70 -1.12 0.89
CA ALA A 43 6.87 0.19 0.25
C ALA A 43 6.33 0.21 -1.19
N PHE A 44 6.65 -0.79 -2.00
CA PHE A 44 6.09 -0.94 -3.34
C PHE A 44 4.56 -1.03 -3.32
N MET A 45 4.01 -1.81 -2.39
CA MET A 45 2.57 -1.98 -2.25
C MET A 45 1.88 -0.69 -1.81
N THR A 46 2.46 0.09 -0.90
CA THR A 46 1.95 1.40 -0.48
C THR A 46 1.75 2.31 -1.70
N ILE A 47 2.81 2.53 -2.49
CA ILE A 47 2.74 3.43 -3.65
C ILE A 47 1.79 2.89 -4.73
N THR A 48 1.75 1.57 -4.91
CA THR A 48 0.80 0.96 -5.85
C THR A 48 -0.65 1.14 -5.41
N LEU A 49 -0.95 1.00 -4.12
CA LEU A 49 -2.29 1.20 -3.57
C LEU A 49 -2.73 2.66 -3.74
N GLU A 50 -1.86 3.63 -3.49
CA GLU A 50 -2.14 5.06 -3.70
C GLU A 50 -2.51 5.35 -5.18
N ILE A 51 -1.72 4.82 -6.12
CA ILE A 51 -2.00 4.99 -7.56
C ILE A 51 -3.36 4.36 -7.95
N LEU A 52 -3.66 3.17 -7.44
CA LEU A 52 -4.93 2.50 -7.68
C LEU A 52 -6.10 3.28 -7.07
N GLU A 53 -5.92 3.82 -5.87
CA GLU A 53 -6.90 4.61 -5.15
C GLU A 53 -7.23 5.91 -5.91
N ASP A 54 -6.22 6.62 -6.42
CA ASP A 54 -6.42 7.83 -7.22
C ASP A 54 -7.19 7.54 -8.51
N GLU A 55 -6.93 6.41 -9.16
CA GLU A 55 -7.66 5.98 -10.35
C GLU A 55 -9.13 5.63 -10.02
N ILE A 56 -9.38 5.01 -8.86
CA ILE A 56 -10.73 4.72 -8.37
C ILE A 56 -11.47 6.03 -8.01
N LYS A 57 -10.81 6.97 -7.33
CA LYS A 57 -11.38 8.31 -7.03
C LYS A 57 -11.77 9.04 -8.32
N LEU A 58 -10.95 8.91 -9.37
CA LEU A 58 -11.18 9.57 -10.65
C LEU A 58 -12.31 8.93 -11.46
N LYS A 59 -12.32 7.60 -11.58
CA LYS A 59 -13.22 6.87 -12.50
C LYS A 59 -14.44 6.23 -11.82
N GLY A 60 -14.43 6.17 -10.50
CA GLY A 60 -15.36 5.40 -9.69
C GLY A 60 -14.96 3.93 -9.55
N PRO A 61 -15.57 3.22 -8.58
CA PRO A 61 -15.35 1.79 -8.35
C PRO A 61 -15.96 0.91 -9.46
N THR A 62 -16.84 1.47 -10.29
CA THR A 62 -17.42 0.84 -11.48
C THR A 62 -17.27 1.75 -12.69
N ILE A 63 -17.19 1.16 -13.87
CA ILE A 63 -17.02 1.87 -15.14
C ILE A 63 -18.05 1.38 -16.16
N LYS A 64 -18.40 2.25 -17.11
CA LYS A 64 -19.20 1.86 -18.28
C LYS A 64 -18.30 1.08 -19.25
N TYR A 65 -18.75 -0.10 -19.63
CA TYR A 65 -18.14 -0.93 -20.65
C TYR A 65 -19.09 -1.01 -21.85
N GLU A 66 -18.56 -0.68 -23.03
CA GLU A 66 -19.29 -0.73 -24.30
C GLU A 66 -18.55 -1.64 -25.27
N ASN A 67 -19.24 -2.65 -25.82
CA ASN A 67 -18.74 -3.53 -26.87
C ASN A 67 -19.79 -3.67 -27.96
N GLY A 68 -19.63 -2.94 -29.07
CA GLY A 68 -20.65 -2.82 -30.10
C GLY A 68 -21.94 -2.22 -29.53
N SER A 69 -23.06 -2.94 -29.66
CA SER A 69 -24.36 -2.53 -29.10
C SER A 69 -24.52 -2.85 -27.61
N GLN A 70 -23.65 -3.68 -27.03
CA GLN A 70 -23.74 -4.07 -25.63
C GLN A 70 -23.16 -2.98 -24.73
N LYS A 71 -23.96 -2.50 -23.77
CA LYS A 71 -23.55 -1.53 -22.75
C LYS A 71 -23.84 -2.09 -21.36
N MET A 72 -22.84 -2.11 -20.49
CA MET A 72 -22.97 -2.59 -19.12
C MET A 72 -22.11 -1.76 -18.16
N THR A 73 -22.45 -1.81 -16.88
CA THR A 73 -21.58 -1.29 -15.82
C THR A 73 -20.79 -2.47 -15.26
N VAL A 74 -19.46 -2.38 -15.29
CA VAL A 74 -18.56 -3.41 -14.78
C VAL A 74 -17.71 -2.85 -13.64
N GLU A 75 -17.15 -3.74 -12.82
CA GLU A 75 -16.16 -3.34 -11.81
C GLU A 75 -14.95 -2.68 -12.48
N ASN A 76 -14.45 -1.60 -11.88
CA ASN A 76 -13.22 -0.96 -12.33
C ASN A 76 -12.04 -1.93 -12.11
N PRO A 77 -11.22 -2.25 -13.13
CA PRO A 77 -10.05 -3.10 -12.96
C PRO A 77 -9.10 -2.65 -11.83
N SER A 78 -9.00 -1.34 -11.60
CA SER A 78 -8.23 -0.76 -10.50
C SER A 78 -8.85 -1.07 -9.13
N GLN A 79 -10.18 -1.02 -9.01
CA GLN A 79 -10.90 -1.44 -7.79
C GLN A 79 -10.60 -2.89 -7.45
N LYS A 80 -10.68 -3.78 -8.44
CA LYS A 80 -10.40 -5.20 -8.25
C LYS A 80 -8.96 -5.45 -7.80
N SER A 81 -8.02 -4.72 -8.40
CA SER A 81 -6.59 -4.81 -8.08
C SER A 81 -6.30 -4.28 -6.68
N TYR A 82 -6.92 -3.16 -6.30
CA TYR A 82 -6.84 -2.57 -4.97
C TYR A 82 -7.33 -3.54 -3.90
N ASN A 83 -8.56 -4.06 -4.04
CA ASN A 83 -9.16 -5.01 -3.10
C ASN A 83 -8.29 -6.26 -2.89
N THR A 84 -7.65 -6.71 -3.97
CA THR A 84 -6.77 -7.88 -3.94
C THR A 84 -5.43 -7.58 -3.25
N MET A 85 -4.90 -6.37 -3.42
CA MET A 85 -3.60 -5.97 -2.88
C MET A 85 -3.68 -5.52 -1.43
N ILE A 86 -4.72 -4.79 -1.03
CA ILE A 86 -4.86 -4.22 0.33
C ILE A 86 -4.83 -5.30 1.41
N ASN A 87 -5.49 -6.44 1.18
CA ASN A 87 -5.47 -7.56 2.13
C ASN A 87 -4.06 -8.14 2.32
N ARG A 88 -3.27 -8.24 1.23
CA ARG A 88 -1.89 -8.72 1.30
C ARG A 88 -0.97 -7.69 1.95
N TYR A 89 -1.22 -6.41 1.69
CA TYR A 89 -0.49 -5.29 2.29
C TYR A 89 -0.65 -5.31 3.80
N THR A 90 -1.88 -5.45 4.31
CA THR A 90 -2.17 -5.52 5.74
C THR A 90 -1.42 -6.68 6.40
N VAL A 91 -1.47 -7.88 5.79
CA VAL A 91 -0.74 -9.06 6.31
C VAL A 91 0.78 -8.84 6.31
N ALA A 92 1.33 -8.18 5.29
CA ALA A 92 2.75 -7.85 5.23
C ALA A 92 3.16 -6.83 6.31
N CYS A 93 2.34 -5.79 6.52
CA CYS A 93 2.54 -4.81 7.59
C CYS A 93 2.46 -5.45 8.97
N ASP A 94 1.49 -6.33 9.21
CA ASP A 94 1.38 -7.04 10.49
C ASP A 94 2.62 -7.89 10.79
N LYS A 95 3.15 -8.59 9.77
CA LYS A 95 4.40 -9.34 9.90
C LYS A 95 5.58 -8.43 10.27
N LEU A 96 5.69 -7.25 9.66
CA LEU A 96 6.68 -6.25 10.03
C LEU A 96 6.49 -5.78 11.48
N PHE A 97 5.29 -5.35 11.86
CA PHE A 97 5.04 -4.86 13.21
C PHE A 97 5.29 -5.90 14.30
N ASN A 98 5.10 -7.19 14.01
CA ASN A 98 5.40 -8.27 14.95
C ASN A 98 6.91 -8.47 15.21
N LEU A 99 7.79 -7.87 14.40
CA LEU A 99 9.24 -7.85 14.66
C LEU A 99 9.65 -6.76 15.65
N LEU A 100 8.82 -5.72 15.82
CA LEU A 100 9.08 -4.61 16.72
C LEU A 100 8.84 -5.03 18.19
N PRO A 101 9.52 -4.39 19.16
CA PRO A 101 9.18 -4.53 20.57
C PRO A 101 7.70 -4.20 20.81
N LYS A 102 7.06 -4.88 21.77
CA LYS A 102 5.60 -4.79 22.00
C LYS A 102 5.12 -3.35 22.19
N GLU A 103 5.87 -2.53 22.91
CA GLU A 103 5.56 -1.12 23.18
C GLU A 103 5.54 -0.25 21.91
N ILE A 104 6.44 -0.51 20.97
CA ILE A 104 6.51 0.22 19.68
C ILE A 104 5.43 -0.30 18.73
N ALA A 105 5.24 -1.62 18.69
CA ALA A 105 4.26 -2.26 17.82
C ALA A 105 2.82 -1.80 18.10
N GLU A 106 2.44 -1.61 19.38
CA GLU A 106 1.10 -1.13 19.75
C GLU A 106 0.85 0.32 19.30
N ASN A 107 1.86 1.19 19.42
CA ASN A 107 1.77 2.59 18.98
C ASN A 107 1.64 2.71 17.46
N GLU A 108 2.42 1.96 16.69
CA GLU A 108 2.36 2.01 15.22
C GLU A 108 1.06 1.40 14.68
N LYS A 109 0.59 0.27 15.24
CA LYS A 109 -0.72 -0.33 14.88
C LYS A 109 -1.88 0.62 15.12
N GLN A 110 -1.82 1.47 16.15
CA GLN A 110 -2.84 2.48 16.41
C GLN A 110 -2.82 3.62 15.37
N LYS A 111 -1.65 4.04 14.86
CA LYS A 111 -1.55 5.05 13.81
C LYS A 111 -2.16 4.57 12.49
N THR A 112 -1.84 3.36 12.06
CA THR A 112 -2.38 2.79 10.80
C THR A 112 -3.90 2.67 10.85
N LYS A 113 -4.48 2.26 11.99
CA LYS A 113 -5.94 2.17 12.17
C LYS A 113 -6.64 3.53 12.12
N ARG A 114 -6.01 4.60 12.58
CA ARG A 114 -6.57 5.97 12.48
C ARG A 114 -6.56 6.44 11.03
N SER A 115 -5.43 6.28 10.33
CA SER A 115 -5.31 6.66 8.92
C SER A 115 -6.32 5.93 8.00
N ALA A 116 -6.61 4.65 8.25
CA ALA A 116 -7.62 3.91 7.48
C ALA A 116 -9.07 4.37 7.75
N LYS A 117 -9.33 4.99 8.90
CA LYS A 117 -10.68 5.45 9.29
C LYS A 117 -11.01 6.83 8.71
N ASP A 118 -9.98 7.65 8.44
CA ASP A 118 -10.11 8.96 7.81
C ASP A 118 -10.38 8.88 6.28
N LEU A 119 -10.29 7.67 5.70
CA LEU A 119 -10.67 7.36 4.32
C LEU A 119 -12.13 6.86 4.16
N THR A 120 -12.92 6.80 5.25
CA THR A 120 -14.34 6.36 5.24
C THR A 120 -15.27 7.49 5.64
#